data_AF-A0A7T8HMJ1-F1
#
_entry.id   AF-A0A7T8HMJ1-F1
#
_cell.length_a   1.000
_cell.length_b   1.000
_cell.length_c   1.000
_cell.angle_alpha   90.00
_cell.angle_beta   90.00
_cell.angle_gamma   90.00
#
_symmetry.space_group_name_H-M   'P 1'
#
loop_
_entity.id
_entity.type
_entity.pdbx_description
1 polymer ?
#
loop_
_entity_poly.entity_id
_entity_poly.type
_entity_poly.pdbx_seq_one_letter_code
_entity_poly.pdbx_strand_id
1 'polypeptide(L)' 'MSSELERKTAIFVALRFGRAPKEIIDFFKFPKATVYSIAKSFKESEDIEEGRSKMELPPTRPIWCKIGA' A
#
# COMPACT_ATOMS: atom_id res chain seq x y z
N MET A 1 25.42 3.61 5.71
CA MET A 1 24.16 2.93 5.29
C MET A 1 23.10 3.30 6.32
N SER A 2 21.96 3.93 6.06
CA SER A 2 21.47 4.79 4.98
C SER A 2 20.34 5.59 5.65
N SER A 3 20.66 6.71 6.29
CA SER A 3 19.72 7.44 7.15
C SER A 3 18.47 7.92 6.39
N GLU A 4 18.52 7.95 5.06
CA GLU A 4 17.36 8.19 4.21
C GLU A 4 16.45 6.95 4.09
N LEU A 5 17.02 5.75 3.96
CA LEU A 5 16.27 4.50 3.92
C LEU A 5 15.54 4.24 5.23
N GLU A 6 16.19 4.51 6.36
CA GLU A 6 15.59 4.37 7.70
C GLU A 6 14.42 5.36 7.86
N ARG A 7 14.58 6.61 7.41
CA ARG A 7 13.51 7.61 7.39
C ARG A 7 12.33 7.17 6.53
N LYS A 8 12.60 6.69 5.31
CA LYS A 8 11.57 6.18 4.40
C LYS A 8 10.81 5.00 5.01
N THR A 9 11.53 4.08 5.63
CA THR A 9 10.96 2.88 6.27
C THR A 9 10.07 3.27 7.46
N ALA A 10 10.53 4.19 8.33
CA ALA A 10 9.74 4.67 9.46
C ALA A 10 8.42 5.33 9.03
N ILE A 11 8.46 6.15 7.98
CA ILE A 11 7.26 6.79 7.41
C ILE A 11 6.31 5.73 6.84
N PHE A 12 6.82 4.77 6.07
CA PHE A 12 6.02 3.71 5.46
C PHE A 12 5.33 2.82 6.51
N VAL A 13 6.07 2.44 7.57
CA VAL A 13 5.53 1.66 8.69
C VAL A 13 4.44 2.46 9.40
N ALA A 14 4.67 3.73 9.73
CA ALA A 14 3.68 4.56 10.40
C ALA A 14 2.39 4.74 9.58
N LEU A 15 2.50 4.93 8.26
CA LEU A 15 1.35 4.98 7.35
C LEU A 15 0.58 3.65 7.33
N ARG A 16 1.28 2.50 7.29
CA ARG A 16 0.65 1.17 7.36
C ARG A 16 -0.09 0.92 8.68
N PHE A 17 0.34 1.55 9.78
CA PHE A 17 -0.38 1.54 11.05
C PHE A 17 -1.56 2.52 11.11
N GLY A 18 -1.89 3.20 10.01
CA GLY A 18 -3.01 4.14 9.92
C GLY A 18 -2.74 5.52 10.52
N ARG A 19 -1.47 5.88 10.77
CA ARG A 19 -1.12 7.20 11.29
C ARG A 19 -1.23 8.27 10.21
N ALA A 20 -1.77 9.44 10.58
CA ALA A 20 -1.87 10.54 9.64
C ALA A 20 -0.49 11.14 9.34
N PRO A 21 -0.24 11.63 8.10
CA PRO A 21 1.03 12.30 7.76
C PRO A 21 1.40 13.44 8.73
N LYS A 22 0.41 14.14 9.28
CA LYS A 22 0.60 15.20 10.27
C LYS A 22 1.18 14.68 11.59
N GLU A 23 0.68 13.54 12.09
CA GLU A 23 1.22 12.90 13.31
C GLU A 23 2.65 12.41 13.09
N ILE A 24 2.94 11.87 11.89
CA ILE A 24 4.28 11.39 11.53
C ILE A 24 5.28 12.56 11.51
N ILE A 25 4.88 13.71 10.96
CA ILE A 25 5.71 14.92 10.96
C ILE A 25 5.98 15.40 12.38
N ASP A 26 4.96 15.41 13.25
CA ASP A 26 5.08 15.87 14.63
C ASP A 26 6.00 14.96 15.45
N PHE A 27 5.84 13.64 15.30
CA PHE A 27 6.57 12.64 16.07
C PHE A 27 8.03 12.47 15.63
N PHE A 28 8.26 12.37 14.31
CA PHE A 28 9.59 12.11 13.76
C PHE A 28 10.33 13.38 13.34
N LYS A 29 9.66 14.54 13.34
CA LYS A 29 10.22 15.84 12.90
C LYS A 29 10.84 15.80 11.50
N PHE A 30 10.30 14.95 10.63
CA PHE A 30 10.77 14.83 9.25
C PHE A 30 10.26 15.97 8.37
N PRO A 31 10.96 16.29 7.27
CA PRO A 31 10.52 17.32 6.34
C PRO A 31 9.13 17.01 5.78
N LYS A 32 8.22 17.98 5.83
CA LYS A 32 6.85 17.87 5.31
C LYS A 32 6.84 17.35 3.87
N ALA A 33 7.71 17.88 3.01
CA ALA A 33 7.83 17.45 1.61
C ALA A 33 8.08 15.94 1.48
N THR A 34 8.98 15.39 2.30
CA THR A 34 9.33 13.97 2.28
C THR A 34 8.17 13.10 2.74
N VAL A 35 7.52 13.45 3.86
CA VAL A 35 6.40 12.66 4.40
C VAL A 35 5.23 12.62 3.42
N TYR A 36 4.85 13.76 2.84
CA TYR A 36 3.74 13.82 1.88
C TYR A 36 4.07 13.13 0.56
N SER A 37 5.32 13.21 0.08
CA SER A 37 5.74 12.47 -1.12
C SER A 37 5.57 10.96 -0.93
N ILE A 38 5.99 10.43 0.23
CA ILE A 38 5.91 9.00 0.52
C ILE A 38 4.46 8.59 0.78
N ALA A 39 3.68 9.40 1.51
CA ALA A 39 2.27 9.13 1.74
C ALA A 39 1.45 9.07 0.44
N LYS A 40 1.79 9.92 -0.53
CA LYS A 40 1.18 9.88 -1.87
C LYS A 40 1.51 8.56 -2.58
N SER A 41 2.78 8.20 -2.66
CA SER A 41 3.21 6.95 -3.30
C SER A 41 2.67 5.69 -2.59
N PHE A 42 2.51 5.74 -1.26
CA PHE A 42 1.89 4.68 -0.47
C PHE A 42 0.44 4.47 -0.91
N LYS A 43 -0.35 5.55 -0.95
CA LYS A 43 -1.75 5.51 -1.38
C LYS A 43 -1.90 5.04 -2.83
N GLU A 44 -1.05 5.53 -3.74
CA GLU A 44 -1.03 5.08 -5.14
C GLU A 44 -0.70 3.58 -5.25
N SER A 45 0.15 3.04 -4.37
CA SER A 45 0.49 1.61 -4.36
C SER A 45 -0.63 0.73 -3.78
N GLU A 46 -1.33 1.21 -2.75
CA GLU A 46 -2.51 0.52 -2.21
C GLU A 46 -3.65 0.48 -3.24
N ASP A 47 -3.88 1.56 -3.98
CA ASP A 47 -4.89 1.62 -5.05
C ASP A 47 -4.57 0.65 -6.20
N ILE A 48 -3.28 0.43 -6.50
CA ILE A 48 -2.83 -0.52 -7.53
C ILE A 48 -2.98 -1.98 -7.07
N GLU A 49 -2.72 -2.30 -5.80
CA GLU A 49 -2.98 -3.63 -5.23
C GLU A 49 -4.48 -3.94 -5.16
N GLU A 50 -5.29 -2.95 -4.75
CA GLU A 50 -6.75 -3.09 -4.73
C GLU A 50 -7.34 -3.17 -6.16
N GLY A 51 -6.75 -2.45 -7.11
CA GLY A 51 -7.06 -2.54 -8.54
C GLY A 51 -6.60 -3.85 -9.20
N ARG A 52 -5.50 -4.47 -8.73
CA ARG A 52 -5.05 -5.80 -9.19
C ARG A 52 -5.91 -6.94 -8.66
N SER A 53 -6.62 -6.75 -7.54
CA SER A 53 -7.71 -7.68 -7.14
C SER A 53 -8.98 -7.55 -7.97
N LYS A 54 -9.03 -6.60 -8.92
CA LYS A 54 -10.02 -6.56 -10.00
C LYS A 54 -9.46 -6.98 -11.34
N MET A 55 -8.32 -7.69 -11.38
CA MET A 55 -8.05 -8.56 -12.51
C MET A 55 -9.06 -9.70 -12.43
N GLU A 56 -10.13 -9.52 -13.20
CA GLU A 56 -11.15 -10.50 -13.53
C GLU A 56 -10.56 -11.91 -13.51
N LEU A 57 -10.93 -12.69 -12.50
CA LEU A 57 -10.80 -14.13 -12.59
C LEU A 57 -11.50 -14.51 -13.91
N PRO A 58 -10.82 -15.15 -14.88
CA PRO A 58 -11.55 -15.69 -16.02
C PRO A 58 -12.65 -16.56 -15.45
N PRO A 59 -13.90 -16.49 -15.96
CA PRO A 59 -15.02 -17.22 -15.38
C PRO A 59 -14.60 -18.69 -15.30
N THR A 60 -14.29 -19.13 -14.08
CA THR A 60 -13.97 -20.52 -13.81
C THR A 60 -15.29 -21.23 -13.92
N ARG A 61 -15.61 -21.66 -15.14
CA ARG A 61 -16.69 -22.60 -15.41
C ARG A 61 -16.52 -23.72 -14.39
N PRO A 62 -17.51 -23.99 -13.52
CA PRO A 62 -17.36 -25.04 -12.53
C PRO A 62 -17.11 -26.36 -13.26
N ILE A 63 -16.05 -27.06 -12.86
CA ILE A 63 -15.58 -28.34 -13.41
C ILE A 63 -16.62 -29.47 -13.27
N TRP A 64 -17.76 -29.21 -12.63
CA TRP A 64 -18.83 -30.17 -12.40
C TRP A 64 -19.76 -30.40 -13.61
N CYS A 65 -19.64 -29.65 -14.71
CA CYS A 65 -20.41 -29.94 -15.93
C CYS A 65 -19.90 -31.16 -16.74
N LYS A 66 -18.93 -31.94 -16.24
CA LYS A 66 -18.37 -33.09 -16.98
C LYS A 66 -18.66 -34.48 -16.39
N ILE A 67 -19.40 -34.62 -15.29
CA ILE A 67 -19.67 -35.94 -14.71
C ILE A 67 -21.15 -36.08 -14.30
N GLY A 68 -21.88 -36.86 -15.09
CA GLY A 68 -23.20 -37.44 -14.80
C GLY A 68 -24.38 -36.58 -15.28
N ALA A 69 -25.35 -37.07 -16.05
CA ALA A 69 -25.63 -38.37 -16.64
C ALA A 69 -26.61 -38.15 -17.81
#